data_AF-A0A0W0X4S3-F1
#
_entry.id   AF-A0A0W0X4S3-F1
#
_cell.length_a   1.000
_cell.length_b   1.000
_cell.length_c   1.000
_cell.angle_alpha   90.00
_cell.angle_beta   90.00
_cell.angle_gamma   90.00
#
_symmetry.space_group_name_H-M   'P 1'
#
loop_
_entity.id
_entity.type
_entity.pdbx_description
1 polymer ?
#
loop_
_entity_poly.entity_id
_entity_poly.type
_entity_poly.pdbx_seq_one_letter_code
_entity_poly.pdbx_strand_id
1 'polypeptide(L)'
;MKKEKKLWIFALTIACCSLPSYGMPLDNPYCKRPTIDDSASLLGITPSDSQKLTYFLHGIKTMLHHEAPTMNQAMVDKILTTLKCANQYDVEHTPVLTVIDYSRPSSEKRLWIFDLKGKKLLFHTYVSHGIKSGILSSNYFSNQYNSKASSIGVYKTDKAYYGRHGLSMRLDGLEKGFNDNASNRAVVMHGGWYVDEKFVKKYGRAGRSWGCPAVPSELTKQIINTIKDNSLFVAYYPNENWFLKSKYLHCDNYSHLPQVAQLETNATEPLENRDEILFAEKNNNNKREENEPIVVMAADSYQRIFNTKVPLKRMLRRQINHTEYVALNNKEFKNIVADNPELLNSATKDGSNELCFVIPVIKKVRGYYATEMQIIPLGKIKEVVTSSTQKNQPNYTIHFQTNASIHLKTTNQFIRWLGL
;
A
#
# COMPACT_ATOMS: atom_id res chain seq x y z
N MET A 1 65.57 39.94 8.97
CA MET A 1 66.29 39.01 9.85
C MET A 1 66.39 37.64 9.18
N LYS A 2 67.63 37.18 8.94
CA LYS A 2 68.14 35.79 8.80
C LYS A 2 67.28 34.76 8.05
N LYS A 3 67.66 34.40 6.81
CA LYS A 3 68.58 33.28 6.39
C LYS A 3 67.81 31.95 6.23
N GLU A 4 67.58 31.50 4.98
CA GLU A 4 68.34 30.49 4.21
C GLU A 4 68.37 29.10 4.88
N LYS A 5 68.01 27.99 4.23
CA LYS A 5 68.68 27.29 3.09
C LYS A 5 67.62 26.44 2.32
N LYS A 6 67.51 26.35 0.96
CA LYS A 6 68.41 25.83 -0.10
C LYS A 6 68.87 24.37 0.19
N LEU A 7 68.89 23.36 -0.71
CA LEU A 7 69.16 23.33 -2.15
C LEU A 7 69.00 21.86 -2.70
N TRP A 8 68.30 21.68 -3.83
CA TRP A 8 68.64 20.90 -5.07
C TRP A 8 68.52 19.36 -5.08
N ILE A 9 68.09 18.72 -6.18
CA ILE A 9 68.81 18.58 -7.47
C ILE A 9 67.87 18.42 -8.70
N PHE A 10 68.35 18.96 -9.81
CA PHE A 10 67.85 18.92 -11.21
C PHE A 10 68.31 17.66 -11.97
N ALA A 11 67.55 17.28 -13.02
CA ALA A 11 67.98 16.97 -14.41
C ALA A 11 67.01 15.96 -15.07
N LEU A 12 66.25 16.31 -16.12
CA LEU A 12 66.62 16.24 -17.56
C LEU A 12 66.99 14.79 -18.00
N THR A 13 66.49 14.15 -19.06
CA THR A 13 65.81 14.58 -20.29
C THR A 13 65.47 13.38 -21.19
N ILE A 14 64.53 13.62 -22.12
CA ILE A 14 64.49 13.21 -23.55
C ILE A 14 64.01 11.80 -23.94
N ALA A 15 63.07 11.87 -24.88
CA ALA A 15 62.35 10.86 -25.63
C ALA A 15 63.21 10.08 -26.65
N CYS A 16 62.71 8.92 -27.10
CA CYS A 16 62.60 8.64 -28.53
C CYS A 16 61.67 7.45 -28.85
N CYS A 17 61.07 7.54 -30.04
CA CYS A 17 60.24 6.58 -30.79
C CYS A 17 60.92 5.19 -30.94
N SER A 18 60.30 4.07 -31.35
CA SER A 18 59.37 3.81 -32.46
C SER A 18 58.93 2.32 -32.46
N LEU A 19 57.80 2.02 -33.11
CA LEU A 19 57.23 0.70 -33.50
C LEU A 19 58.17 -0.09 -34.46
N PRO A 20 57.73 -1.23 -35.08
CA PRO A 20 57.33 -2.54 -34.56
C PRO A 20 58.24 -3.67 -35.13
N SER A 21 58.11 -4.92 -34.68
CA SER A 21 58.80 -6.06 -35.29
C SER A 21 57.86 -7.26 -35.49
N TYR A 22 57.78 -7.69 -36.75
CA TYR A 22 57.20 -8.95 -37.21
C TYR A 22 58.22 -10.09 -37.02
N GLY A 23 57.78 -11.24 -36.53
CA GLY A 23 58.57 -12.48 -36.54
C GLY A 23 57.88 -13.63 -35.81
N MET A 24 57.22 -14.51 -36.56
CA MET A 24 56.94 -15.91 -36.21
C MET A 24 57.98 -16.82 -36.92
N PRO A 25 58.08 -18.13 -36.64
CA PRO A 25 57.83 -18.90 -35.41
C PRO A 25 58.96 -19.92 -35.12
N LEU A 26 58.99 -20.53 -33.93
CA LEU A 26 59.60 -21.85 -33.71
C LEU A 26 58.81 -22.60 -32.63
N ASP A 27 58.31 -23.77 -33.01
CA ASP A 27 57.52 -24.71 -32.24
C ASP A 27 58.29 -25.31 -31.05
N ASN A 28 57.63 -25.44 -29.89
CA ASN A 28 57.59 -26.69 -29.11
C ASN A 28 56.43 -26.65 -28.09
N PRO A 29 55.75 -27.78 -27.83
CA PRO A 29 54.47 -27.88 -27.13
C PRO A 29 54.67 -28.01 -25.62
N TYR A 30 53.56 -27.96 -24.88
CA TYR A 30 53.43 -27.99 -23.41
C TYR A 30 53.45 -26.62 -22.71
N CYS A 31 52.31 -25.92 -22.79
CA CYS A 31 51.51 -25.57 -21.59
C CYS A 31 50.36 -24.65 -22.00
N LYS A 32 49.15 -25.18 -22.09
CA LYS A 32 47.92 -24.39 -21.90
C LYS A 32 47.23 -24.89 -20.64
N ARG A 33 47.11 -24.00 -19.64
CA ARG A 33 46.19 -24.19 -18.52
C ARG A 33 44.77 -24.27 -19.07
N PRO A 34 43.95 -25.26 -18.70
CA PRO A 34 42.53 -25.24 -19.03
C PRO A 34 41.84 -24.18 -18.16
N THR A 35 41.15 -23.25 -18.80
CA THR A 35 40.09 -22.45 -18.19
C THR A 35 38.89 -23.36 -17.93
N ILE A 36 38.25 -23.20 -16.78
CA ILE A 36 37.26 -24.14 -16.19
C ILE A 36 35.93 -24.24 -16.98
N ASP A 37 35.71 -23.47 -18.05
CA ASP A 37 34.41 -23.41 -18.72
C ASP A 37 34.17 -24.40 -19.88
N ASP A 38 35.17 -25.15 -20.37
CA ASP A 38 35.00 -26.03 -21.56
C ASP A 38 34.84 -27.53 -21.26
N SER A 39 34.88 -27.97 -19.99
CA SER A 39 34.79 -29.40 -19.66
C SER A 39 33.37 -29.93 -19.42
N ALA A 40 32.39 -29.05 -19.18
CA ALA A 40 31.01 -29.47 -18.93
C ALA A 40 30.29 -29.97 -20.19
N SER A 41 30.67 -29.47 -21.37
CA SER A 41 30.06 -29.84 -22.66
C SER A 41 30.53 -31.20 -23.20
N LEU A 42 31.60 -31.78 -22.64
CA LEU A 42 32.20 -33.03 -23.11
C LEU A 42 31.70 -34.29 -22.36
N LEU A 43 30.95 -34.14 -21.26
CA LEU A 43 30.54 -35.28 -20.42
C LEU A 43 29.02 -35.56 -20.38
N GLY A 44 28.19 -34.75 -21.05
CA GLY A 44 26.74 -34.99 -21.12
C GLY A 44 26.04 -35.03 -19.75
N ILE A 45 26.67 -34.52 -18.69
CA ILE A 45 26.11 -34.54 -17.33
C ILE A 45 25.07 -33.43 -17.24
N THR A 46 23.79 -33.79 -17.37
CA THR A 46 22.69 -32.89 -17.06
C THR A 46 22.70 -32.60 -15.55
N PRO A 47 22.64 -31.34 -15.10
CA PRO A 47 22.60 -31.03 -13.69
C PRO A 47 21.41 -31.72 -13.00
N SER A 48 21.63 -32.21 -11.78
CA SER A 48 20.52 -32.70 -10.95
C SER A 48 19.52 -31.57 -10.66
N ASP A 49 18.26 -31.91 -10.37
CA ASP A 49 17.24 -30.89 -10.12
C ASP A 49 17.56 -30.00 -8.90
N SER A 50 18.25 -30.56 -7.90
CA SER A 50 18.80 -29.81 -6.76
C SER A 50 19.85 -28.76 -7.19
N GLN A 51 20.74 -29.12 -8.12
CA GLN A 51 21.72 -28.18 -8.68
C GLN A 51 21.03 -27.10 -9.50
N LYS A 52 20.07 -27.45 -10.36
CA LYS A 52 19.29 -26.46 -11.15
C LYS A 52 18.59 -25.45 -10.25
N LEU A 53 17.95 -25.91 -9.17
CA LEU A 53 17.28 -25.04 -8.19
C LEU A 53 18.28 -24.12 -7.50
N THR A 54 19.46 -24.62 -7.13
CA THR A 54 20.53 -23.82 -6.52
C THR A 54 21.01 -22.71 -7.45
N TYR A 55 21.28 -23.02 -8.72
CA TYR A 55 21.67 -22.01 -9.72
C TYR A 55 20.56 -21.00 -9.98
N PHE A 56 19.30 -21.46 -10.03
CA PHE A 56 18.13 -20.58 -10.16
C PHE A 56 18.06 -19.60 -8.98
N LEU A 57 18.07 -20.08 -7.74
CA LEU A 57 17.98 -19.24 -6.55
C LEU A 57 19.17 -18.28 -6.42
N HIS A 58 20.38 -18.71 -6.78
CA HIS A 58 21.53 -17.82 -6.85
C HIS A 58 21.31 -16.70 -7.88
N GLY A 59 20.81 -17.04 -9.07
CA GLY A 59 20.45 -16.06 -10.09
C GLY A 59 19.38 -15.07 -9.63
N ILE A 60 18.37 -15.53 -8.89
CA ILE A 60 17.33 -14.67 -8.30
C ILE A 60 17.93 -13.77 -7.22
N LYS A 61 18.82 -14.28 -6.36
CA LYS A 61 19.51 -13.47 -5.33
C LYS A 61 20.26 -12.30 -5.97
N THR A 62 21.08 -12.60 -6.99
CA THR A 62 21.84 -11.58 -7.72
C THR A 62 20.91 -10.55 -8.38
N MET A 63 19.82 -10.99 -8.98
CA MET A 63 18.81 -10.11 -9.57
C MET A 63 18.19 -9.18 -8.52
N LEU A 64 17.75 -9.71 -7.37
CA LEU A 64 17.13 -8.89 -6.31
C LEU A 64 18.08 -7.81 -5.79
N HIS A 65 19.36 -8.14 -5.62
CA HIS A 65 20.39 -7.18 -5.21
C HIS A 65 20.61 -6.06 -6.23
N HIS A 66 20.61 -6.40 -7.53
CA HIS A 66 20.82 -5.44 -8.60
C HIS A 66 19.59 -4.55 -8.83
N GLU A 67 18.41 -5.17 -8.96
CA GLU A 67 17.17 -4.52 -9.35
C GLU A 67 16.46 -3.81 -8.19
N ALA A 68 16.70 -4.25 -6.95
CA ALA A 68 16.09 -3.69 -5.75
C ALA A 68 17.12 -3.50 -4.63
N PRO A 69 18.14 -2.63 -4.82
CA PRO A 69 19.26 -2.46 -3.87
C PRO A 69 18.82 -1.95 -2.49
N THR A 70 17.61 -1.36 -2.39
CA THR A 70 17.02 -0.89 -1.13
C THR A 70 16.25 -1.99 -0.36
N MET A 71 16.15 -3.20 -0.90
CA MET A 71 15.46 -4.31 -0.25
C MET A 71 16.30 -4.83 0.92
N ASN A 72 15.65 -5.09 2.06
CA ASN A 72 16.33 -5.59 3.24
C ASN A 72 16.91 -7.00 3.02
N GLN A 73 18.14 -7.25 3.48
CA GLN A 73 18.79 -8.56 3.29
C GLN A 73 18.02 -9.73 3.90
N ALA A 74 17.51 -9.56 5.12
CA ALA A 74 16.74 -10.61 5.78
C ALA A 74 15.47 -10.94 5.01
N MET A 75 14.85 -9.94 4.38
CA MET A 75 13.71 -10.14 3.48
C MET A 75 14.10 -10.89 2.21
N VAL A 76 15.22 -10.54 1.57
CA VAL A 76 15.77 -11.29 0.42
C VAL A 76 15.95 -12.76 0.77
N ASP A 77 16.56 -13.07 1.93
CA ASP A 77 16.76 -14.44 2.36
C ASP A 77 15.43 -15.18 2.56
N LYS A 78 14.41 -14.54 3.17
CA LYS A 78 13.06 -15.12 3.30
C LYS A 78 12.37 -15.35 1.95
N ILE A 79 12.57 -14.47 0.98
CA ILE A 79 12.03 -14.65 -0.39
C ILE A 79 12.67 -15.87 -1.05
N LEU A 80 14.00 -16.02 -0.96
CA LEU A 80 14.71 -17.16 -1.53
C LEU A 80 14.26 -18.49 -0.88
N THR A 81 14.09 -18.51 0.44
CA THR A 81 13.51 -19.67 1.14
C THR A 81 12.08 -19.94 0.69
N THR A 82 11.25 -18.91 0.53
CA THR A 82 9.87 -19.06 0.04
C THR A 82 9.83 -19.69 -1.34
N LEU A 83 10.69 -19.25 -2.27
CA LEU A 83 10.77 -19.82 -3.62
C LEU A 83 11.26 -21.27 -3.58
N LYS A 84 12.28 -21.57 -2.76
CA LYS A 84 12.74 -22.96 -2.53
C LYS A 84 11.60 -23.85 -2.06
N CYS A 85 10.86 -23.41 -1.04
CA CYS A 85 9.78 -24.20 -0.46
C CYS A 85 8.56 -24.30 -1.39
N ALA A 86 8.23 -23.25 -2.14
CA ALA A 86 7.19 -23.32 -3.16
C ALA A 86 7.52 -24.35 -4.25
N ASN A 87 8.80 -24.42 -4.67
CA ASN A 87 9.26 -25.46 -5.59
C ASN A 87 9.17 -26.87 -4.96
N GLN A 88 9.57 -27.04 -3.70
CA GLN A 88 9.52 -28.34 -3.03
C GLN A 88 8.08 -28.85 -2.80
N TYR A 89 7.12 -27.95 -2.64
CA TYR A 89 5.71 -28.29 -2.49
C TYR A 89 4.95 -28.31 -3.82
N ASP A 90 5.65 -28.24 -4.96
CA ASP A 90 5.07 -28.21 -6.31
C ASP A 90 3.94 -27.20 -6.45
N VAL A 91 4.11 -26.00 -5.86
CA VAL A 91 3.12 -24.93 -5.98
C VAL A 91 3.13 -24.42 -7.42
N GLU A 92 2.06 -24.68 -8.16
CA GLU A 92 1.90 -24.14 -9.51
C GLU A 92 1.85 -22.61 -9.45
N HIS A 93 2.79 -21.97 -10.16
CA HIS A 93 2.80 -20.52 -10.30
C HIS A 93 3.45 -20.01 -11.58
N THR A 94 3.11 -18.79 -12.00
CA THR A 94 3.79 -18.07 -13.08
C THR A 94 5.19 -17.63 -12.63
N PRO A 95 6.12 -17.31 -13.54
CA PRO A 95 7.45 -16.81 -13.16
C PRO A 95 7.44 -15.36 -12.66
N VAL A 96 6.28 -14.83 -12.25
CA VAL A 96 6.13 -13.47 -11.70
C VAL A 96 6.03 -13.57 -10.18
N LEU A 97 6.82 -12.74 -9.48
CA LEU A 97 6.81 -12.65 -8.03
C LEU A 97 6.42 -11.24 -7.61
N THR A 98 5.36 -11.12 -6.82
CA THR A 98 5.00 -9.88 -6.13
C THR A 98 5.49 -9.93 -4.69
N VAL A 99 6.07 -8.83 -4.22
CA VAL A 99 6.54 -8.73 -2.84
C VAL A 99 6.13 -7.38 -2.24
N ILE A 100 5.54 -7.42 -1.05
CA ILE A 100 5.28 -6.24 -0.24
C ILE A 100 6.16 -6.29 1.01
N ASP A 101 6.87 -5.20 1.30
CA ASP A 101 7.56 -4.99 2.57
C ASP A 101 6.70 -4.10 3.49
N TYR A 102 5.94 -4.72 4.39
CA TYR A 102 5.14 -3.96 5.36
C TYR A 102 5.98 -3.40 6.53
N SER A 103 7.28 -3.74 6.65
CA SER A 103 8.16 -3.12 7.64
C SER A 103 8.47 -1.66 7.30
N ARG A 104 8.36 -1.29 6.02
CA ARG A 104 8.52 0.08 5.52
C ARG A 104 7.24 0.91 5.71
N PRO A 105 7.36 2.22 5.99
CA PRO A 105 6.20 3.09 6.13
C PRO A 105 5.44 3.20 4.80
N SER A 106 4.13 3.42 4.89
CA SER A 106 3.25 3.57 3.73
C SER A 106 3.49 4.86 2.91
N SER A 107 4.40 5.72 3.36
CA SER A 107 4.93 6.87 2.62
C SER A 107 6.04 6.50 1.63
N GLU A 108 6.46 5.24 1.59
CA GLU A 108 7.51 4.73 0.72
C GLU A 108 6.99 3.71 -0.30
N LYS A 109 7.68 3.62 -1.44
CA LYS A 109 7.45 2.56 -2.43
C LYS A 109 7.96 1.25 -1.83
N ARG A 110 7.03 0.37 -1.49
CA ARG A 110 7.26 -0.86 -0.71
C ARG A 110 6.60 -2.10 -1.33
N LEU A 111 6.14 -1.99 -2.57
CA LEU A 111 5.70 -3.10 -3.40
C LEU A 111 6.67 -3.24 -4.57
N TRP A 112 7.16 -4.46 -4.79
CA TRP A 112 7.96 -4.86 -5.95
C TRP A 112 7.26 -5.98 -6.70
N ILE A 113 7.39 -5.98 -8.02
CA ILE A 113 6.95 -7.08 -8.88
C ILE A 113 8.12 -7.41 -9.80
N PHE A 114 8.52 -8.68 -9.83
CA PHE A 114 9.66 -9.16 -10.60
C PHE A 114 9.22 -10.20 -11.63
N ASP A 115 9.86 -10.17 -12.79
CA ASP A 115 9.90 -11.30 -13.72
C ASP A 115 11.13 -12.14 -13.35
N LEU A 116 10.89 -13.30 -12.74
CA LEU A 116 11.96 -14.21 -12.29
C LEU A 116 12.65 -14.90 -13.48
N LYS A 117 11.95 -15.11 -14.59
CA LYS A 117 12.50 -15.72 -15.80
C LYS A 117 13.37 -14.72 -16.55
N GLY A 118 12.85 -13.52 -16.77
CA GLY A 118 13.56 -12.41 -17.40
C GLY A 118 14.57 -11.70 -16.48
N LYS A 119 14.59 -12.05 -15.18
CA LYS A 119 15.47 -11.47 -14.15
C LYS A 119 15.44 -9.94 -14.10
N LYS A 120 14.24 -9.36 -14.07
CA LYS A 120 14.04 -7.90 -14.09
C LYS A 120 12.95 -7.43 -13.14
N LEU A 121 13.08 -6.21 -12.64
CA LEU A 121 12.01 -5.50 -11.96
C LEU A 121 10.98 -5.01 -12.98
N LEU A 122 9.70 -5.28 -12.71
CA LEU A 122 8.58 -4.81 -13.52
C LEU A 122 7.92 -3.57 -12.90
N PHE A 123 7.73 -3.57 -11.58
CA PHE A 123 7.08 -2.47 -10.85
C PHE A 123 7.72 -2.26 -9.49
N HIS A 124 7.93 -1.00 -9.11
CA HIS A 124 8.27 -0.58 -7.75
C HIS A 124 7.40 0.61 -7.36
N THR A 125 6.44 0.42 -6.44
CA THR A 125 5.39 1.42 -6.19
C THR A 125 4.81 1.38 -4.77
N TYR A 126 3.88 2.30 -4.49
CA TYR A 126 3.15 2.39 -3.23
C TYR A 126 2.11 1.28 -3.09
N VAL A 127 1.83 0.88 -1.85
CA VAL A 127 0.74 -0.06 -1.53
C VAL A 127 0.15 0.22 -0.15
N SER A 128 -1.19 0.22 -0.07
CA SER A 128 -1.91 0.43 1.19
C SER A 128 -1.80 -0.75 2.14
N HIS A 129 -2.15 -0.53 3.40
CA HIS A 129 -2.43 -1.57 4.39
C HIS A 129 -3.82 -1.37 5.01
N GLY A 130 -4.27 -2.33 5.82
CA GLY A 130 -5.55 -2.24 6.52
C GLY A 130 -5.59 -1.13 7.58
N ILE A 131 -6.74 -0.52 7.79
CA ILE A 131 -6.95 0.56 8.78
C ILE A 131 -6.60 0.14 10.22
N LYS A 132 -6.70 -1.15 10.53
CA LYS A 132 -6.30 -1.71 11.83
C LYS A 132 -4.85 -2.20 11.89
N SER A 133 -4.10 -2.08 10.80
CA SER A 133 -2.67 -2.44 10.79
C SER A 133 -1.75 -1.30 11.21
N GLY A 134 -2.25 -0.07 11.35
CA GLY A 134 -1.48 1.11 11.73
C GLY A 134 -1.92 2.38 11.00
N ILE A 135 -1.14 3.46 11.13
CA ILE A 135 -1.39 4.74 10.44
C ILE A 135 -0.34 4.95 9.34
N LEU A 136 0.91 5.22 9.73
CA LEU A 136 2.03 5.37 8.80
C LEU A 136 2.71 4.01 8.56
N SER A 137 3.14 3.37 9.64
CA SER A 137 3.75 2.04 9.66
C SER A 137 2.71 0.95 9.93
N SER A 138 2.94 -0.24 9.38
CA SER A 138 2.07 -1.40 9.55
C SER A 138 2.64 -2.30 10.65
N ASN A 139 2.11 -2.22 11.87
CA ASN A 139 2.64 -2.91 13.05
C ASN A 139 1.70 -3.98 13.63
N TYR A 140 0.50 -4.13 13.06
CA TYR A 140 -0.47 -5.15 13.46
C TYR A 140 -1.01 -5.90 12.24
N PHE A 141 -1.10 -7.21 12.34
CA PHE A 141 -1.61 -8.07 11.27
C PHE A 141 -2.57 -9.10 11.85
N SER A 142 -3.60 -9.45 11.08
CA SER A 142 -4.59 -10.40 11.53
C SER A 142 -5.18 -11.18 10.38
N ASN A 143 -5.39 -12.47 10.63
CA ASN A 143 -6.09 -13.40 9.77
C ASN A 143 -7.57 -13.58 10.16
N GLN A 144 -8.06 -12.83 11.14
CA GLN A 144 -9.43 -12.96 11.63
C GLN A 144 -10.44 -12.27 10.70
N TYR A 145 -11.66 -12.80 10.66
CA TYR A 145 -12.79 -12.17 10.01
C TYR A 145 -13.05 -10.77 10.57
N ASN A 146 -13.40 -9.83 9.70
CA ASN A 146 -13.75 -8.45 10.07
C ASN A 146 -12.67 -7.67 10.85
N SER A 147 -11.43 -8.16 10.93
CA SER A 147 -10.34 -7.47 11.64
C SER A 147 -9.95 -6.13 11.01
N LYS A 148 -10.27 -5.92 9.72
CA LYS A 148 -9.87 -4.74 8.93
C LYS A 148 -8.35 -4.49 8.89
N ALA A 149 -7.56 -5.49 9.29
CA ALA A 149 -6.10 -5.49 9.26
C ALA A 149 -5.61 -6.28 8.05
N SER A 150 -4.44 -5.94 7.54
CA SER A 150 -3.72 -6.78 6.58
C SER A 150 -3.26 -8.07 7.26
N SER A 151 -2.97 -9.08 6.45
CA SER A 151 -2.34 -10.34 6.87
C SER A 151 -1.00 -10.49 6.14
N ILE A 152 -0.05 -11.16 6.78
CA ILE A 152 1.29 -11.44 6.23
C ILE A 152 1.35 -12.87 5.68
N GLY A 153 2.42 -13.18 4.96
CA GLY A 153 2.69 -14.51 4.45
C GLY A 153 2.60 -14.64 2.94
N VAL A 154 2.60 -15.89 2.47
CA VAL A 154 2.58 -16.27 1.06
C VAL A 154 1.16 -16.46 0.56
N TYR A 155 0.87 -15.86 -0.59
CA TYR A 155 -0.40 -15.90 -1.29
C TYR A 155 -0.19 -16.40 -2.72
N LYS A 156 -1.27 -16.88 -3.31
CA LYS A 156 -1.42 -17.06 -4.75
C LYS A 156 -2.45 -16.08 -5.28
N THR A 157 -2.21 -15.53 -6.46
CA THR A 157 -3.14 -14.62 -7.13
C THR A 157 -4.15 -15.40 -7.97
N ASP A 158 -5.40 -14.95 -7.97
CA ASP A 158 -6.49 -15.55 -8.76
C ASP A 158 -6.75 -14.72 -10.04
N LYS A 159 -7.81 -15.07 -10.77
CA LYS A 159 -8.35 -14.31 -11.89
C LYS A 159 -8.78 -12.91 -11.48
N ALA A 160 -8.58 -11.97 -12.40
CA ALA A 160 -9.11 -10.62 -12.26
C ALA A 160 -10.63 -10.61 -12.49
N TYR A 161 -11.33 -9.72 -11.79
CA TYR A 161 -12.76 -9.48 -11.93
C TYR A 161 -13.08 -7.99 -11.77
N TYR A 162 -14.29 -7.58 -12.14
CA TYR A 162 -14.78 -6.23 -11.92
C TYR A 162 -15.77 -6.22 -10.74
N GLY A 163 -15.43 -5.48 -9.70
CA GLY A 163 -16.26 -5.33 -8.49
C GLY A 163 -16.45 -3.88 -8.07
N ARG A 164 -16.83 -3.66 -6.81
CA ARG A 164 -17.10 -2.33 -6.25
C ARG A 164 -15.90 -1.34 -6.24
N HIS A 165 -14.70 -1.86 -6.51
CA HIS A 165 -13.44 -1.11 -6.62
C HIS A 165 -12.93 -1.06 -8.07
N GLY A 166 -13.77 -1.42 -9.05
CA GLY A 166 -13.35 -1.57 -10.45
C GLY A 166 -12.61 -2.89 -10.65
N LEU A 167 -11.55 -2.87 -11.48
CA LEU A 167 -10.69 -4.03 -11.69
C LEU A 167 -10.04 -4.44 -10.37
N SER A 168 -10.24 -5.69 -9.98
CA SER A 168 -9.76 -6.28 -8.73
C SER A 168 -9.32 -7.71 -8.96
N MET A 169 -8.52 -8.26 -8.06
CA MET A 169 -7.98 -9.62 -8.17
C MET A 169 -7.95 -10.26 -6.78
N ARG A 170 -8.48 -11.48 -6.64
CA ARG A 170 -8.48 -12.18 -5.35
C ARG A 170 -7.08 -12.64 -4.98
N LEU A 171 -6.84 -12.73 -3.67
CA LEU A 171 -5.63 -13.28 -3.09
C LEU A 171 -6.00 -14.48 -2.23
N ASP A 172 -5.47 -15.64 -2.57
CA ASP A 172 -5.65 -16.88 -1.82
C ASP A 172 -4.44 -17.08 -0.91
N GLY A 173 -4.66 -17.07 0.40
CA GLY A 173 -3.59 -17.28 1.37
C GLY A 173 -3.19 -18.75 1.46
N LEU A 174 -1.89 -19.02 1.41
CA LEU A 174 -1.34 -20.39 1.40
C LEU A 174 -0.89 -20.88 2.78
N GLU A 175 -0.99 -20.03 3.82
CA GLU A 175 -0.42 -20.26 5.14
C GLU A 175 -1.47 -20.27 6.25
N LYS A 176 -1.71 -21.47 6.78
CA LYS A 176 -2.64 -21.71 7.89
C LYS A 176 -2.29 -20.86 9.10
N GLY A 177 -3.26 -20.12 9.61
CA GLY A 177 -3.11 -19.25 10.78
C GLY A 177 -2.54 -17.86 10.46
N PHE A 178 -1.96 -17.64 9.28
CA PHE A 178 -1.38 -16.34 8.89
C PHE A 178 -2.23 -15.61 7.86
N ASN A 179 -2.72 -16.33 6.84
CA ASN A 179 -3.49 -15.73 5.75
C ASN A 179 -4.52 -16.65 5.10
N ASP A 180 -4.72 -17.88 5.58
CA ASP A 180 -5.67 -18.85 5.04
C ASP A 180 -7.14 -18.38 5.01
N ASN A 181 -7.51 -17.33 5.76
CA ASN A 181 -8.84 -16.72 5.64
C ASN A 181 -8.92 -15.59 4.59
N ALA A 182 -7.86 -15.29 3.84
CA ALA A 182 -7.81 -14.13 2.95
C ALA A 182 -8.99 -14.07 1.95
N SER A 183 -9.29 -15.17 1.27
CA SER A 183 -10.38 -15.25 0.29
C SER A 183 -11.74 -15.09 0.97
N ASN A 184 -11.94 -15.75 2.13
CA ASN A 184 -13.18 -15.64 2.93
C ASN A 184 -13.37 -14.24 3.54
N ARG A 185 -12.28 -13.50 3.75
CA ARG A 185 -12.25 -12.09 4.17
C ARG A 185 -12.40 -11.12 3.00
N ALA A 186 -12.57 -11.63 1.77
CA ALA A 186 -12.61 -10.86 0.53
C ALA A 186 -11.39 -9.95 0.34
N VAL A 187 -10.20 -10.42 0.77
CA VAL A 187 -8.93 -9.72 0.54
C VAL A 187 -8.57 -9.81 -0.93
N VAL A 188 -8.48 -8.65 -1.57
CA VAL A 188 -8.22 -8.50 -3.01
C VAL A 188 -7.16 -7.43 -3.23
N MET A 189 -6.39 -7.53 -4.31
CA MET A 189 -5.68 -6.38 -4.84
C MET A 189 -6.63 -5.54 -5.69
N HIS A 190 -6.60 -4.22 -5.52
CA HIS A 190 -7.43 -3.28 -6.28
C HIS A 190 -6.75 -1.91 -6.41
N GLY A 191 -7.30 -1.03 -7.24
CA GLY A 191 -6.84 0.35 -7.35
C GLY A 191 -7.40 1.27 -6.27
N GLY A 192 -6.64 2.29 -5.89
CA GLY A 192 -7.12 3.34 -4.98
C GLY A 192 -6.40 4.66 -5.19
N TRP A 193 -7.17 5.72 -5.48
CA TRP A 193 -6.66 7.08 -5.65
C TRP A 193 -5.87 7.59 -4.42
N TYR A 194 -6.24 7.10 -3.24
CA TYR A 194 -5.56 7.38 -1.98
C TYR A 194 -4.19 6.70 -1.85
N VAL A 195 -3.73 5.96 -2.86
CA VAL A 195 -2.39 5.36 -2.91
C VAL A 195 -1.53 6.02 -4.01
N ASP A 196 -2.12 6.92 -4.80
CA ASP A 196 -1.40 7.60 -5.88
C ASP A 196 -0.27 8.48 -5.32
N GLU A 197 0.83 8.60 -6.07
CA GLU A 197 2.03 9.32 -5.62
C GLU A 197 1.72 10.78 -5.23
N LYS A 198 0.80 11.43 -5.95
CA LYS A 198 0.31 12.78 -5.62
C LYS A 198 -0.34 12.84 -4.24
N PHE A 199 -1.19 11.86 -3.91
CA PHE A 199 -1.83 11.75 -2.61
C PHE A 199 -0.79 11.53 -1.50
N VAL A 200 0.12 10.57 -1.71
CA VAL A 200 1.17 10.25 -0.73
C VAL A 200 2.05 11.47 -0.45
N LYS A 201 2.44 12.23 -1.48
CA LYS A 201 3.20 13.48 -1.33
C LYS A 201 2.40 14.56 -0.61
N LYS A 202 1.11 14.73 -0.92
CA LYS A 202 0.23 15.73 -0.30
C LYS A 202 0.01 15.45 1.19
N TYR A 203 -0.19 14.20 1.57
CA TYR A 203 -0.61 13.83 2.93
C TYR A 203 0.44 13.10 3.76
N GLY A 204 1.61 12.83 3.19
CA GLY A 204 2.75 12.19 3.87
C GLY A 204 2.59 10.69 4.11
N ARG A 205 1.56 10.04 3.56
CA ARG A 205 1.36 8.57 3.58
C ARG A 205 0.30 8.14 2.57
N ALA A 206 0.31 6.87 2.18
CA ALA A 206 -0.84 6.28 1.50
C ALA A 206 -2.05 6.16 2.45
N GLY A 207 -3.26 6.22 1.89
CA GLY A 207 -4.50 5.88 2.57
C GLY A 207 -4.58 4.38 2.89
N ARG A 208 -5.58 4.02 3.70
CA ARG A 208 -5.73 2.68 4.28
C ARG A 208 -7.03 2.01 3.84
N SER A 209 -6.89 0.75 3.41
CA SER A 209 -8.02 -0.11 3.04
C SER A 209 -8.60 -0.79 4.28
N TRP A 210 -9.39 -1.86 4.09
CA TRP A 210 -9.80 -2.76 5.17
C TRP A 210 -9.01 -4.09 5.18
N GLY A 211 -7.76 -4.04 4.74
CA GLY A 211 -6.83 -5.19 4.72
C GLY A 211 -6.32 -5.52 3.32
N CYS A 212 -7.06 -5.09 2.28
CA CYS A 212 -6.68 -5.23 0.88
C CYS A 212 -5.42 -4.43 0.52
N PRO A 213 -4.43 -5.00 -0.20
CA PRO A 213 -3.34 -4.23 -0.78
C PRO A 213 -3.88 -3.41 -1.97
N ALA A 214 -4.17 -2.13 -1.76
CA ALA A 214 -4.54 -1.22 -2.84
C ALA A 214 -3.27 -0.60 -3.45
N VAL A 215 -3.24 -0.47 -4.78
CA VAL A 215 -2.14 0.11 -5.56
C VAL A 215 -2.60 1.40 -6.27
N PRO A 216 -1.68 2.22 -6.79
CA PRO A 216 -2.05 3.42 -7.53
C PRO A 216 -3.01 3.12 -8.69
N SER A 217 -3.99 4.00 -8.87
CA SER A 217 -5.08 3.83 -9.84
C SER A 217 -4.53 3.68 -11.26
N GLU A 218 -3.54 4.50 -11.61
CA GLU A 218 -2.89 4.52 -12.93
C GLU A 218 -2.15 3.21 -13.25
N LEU A 219 -1.62 2.52 -12.22
CA LEU A 219 -0.87 1.27 -12.39
C LEU A 219 -1.74 0.02 -12.25
N THR A 220 -2.96 0.14 -11.74
CA THR A 220 -3.82 -0.98 -11.35
C THR A 220 -4.01 -1.98 -12.49
N LYS A 221 -4.34 -1.51 -13.69
CA LYS A 221 -4.57 -2.38 -14.85
C LYS A 221 -3.30 -3.12 -15.28
N GLN A 222 -2.15 -2.46 -15.24
CA GLN A 222 -0.88 -3.04 -15.67
C GLN A 222 -0.42 -4.09 -14.65
N ILE A 223 -0.46 -3.74 -13.36
CA ILE A 223 -0.11 -4.62 -12.25
C ILE A 223 -0.99 -5.87 -12.25
N ILE A 224 -2.32 -5.71 -12.20
CA ILE A 224 -3.23 -6.86 -12.11
C ILE A 224 -3.09 -7.78 -13.34
N ASN A 225 -2.94 -7.24 -14.55
CA ASN A 225 -2.73 -8.09 -15.73
C ASN A 225 -1.39 -8.81 -15.73
N THR A 226 -0.37 -8.26 -15.07
CA THR A 226 0.96 -8.88 -14.94
C THR A 226 0.96 -10.02 -13.94
N ILE A 227 0.20 -9.89 -12.85
CA ILE A 227 0.27 -10.81 -11.71
C ILE A 227 -0.95 -11.74 -11.58
N LYS A 228 -2.00 -11.59 -12.39
CA LYS A 228 -3.15 -12.51 -12.36
C LYS A 228 -2.74 -13.92 -12.78
N ASP A 229 -3.65 -14.86 -12.54
CA ASP A 229 -3.55 -16.24 -13.02
C ASP A 229 -2.36 -17.01 -12.39
N ASN A 230 -2.37 -17.13 -11.05
CA ASN A 230 -1.42 -17.93 -10.25
C ASN A 230 0.01 -17.39 -10.13
N SER A 231 0.25 -16.08 -10.00
CA SER A 231 1.56 -15.58 -9.55
C SER A 231 1.76 -15.79 -8.03
N LEU A 232 3.02 -15.92 -7.59
CA LEU A 232 3.35 -15.88 -6.17
C LEU A 232 3.34 -14.44 -5.64
N PHE A 233 2.78 -14.27 -4.45
CA PHE A 233 2.69 -12.99 -3.78
C PHE A 233 3.12 -13.13 -2.32
N VAL A 234 4.09 -12.33 -1.87
CA VAL A 234 4.65 -12.40 -0.51
C VAL A 234 4.41 -11.08 0.21
N ALA A 235 3.61 -11.12 1.28
CA ALA A 235 3.45 -10.00 2.21
C ALA A 235 4.40 -10.18 3.40
N TYR A 236 5.54 -9.51 3.35
CA TYR A 236 6.60 -9.61 4.35
C TYR A 236 6.42 -8.61 5.50
N TYR A 237 6.69 -9.06 6.71
CA TYR A 237 6.96 -8.24 7.89
C TYR A 237 7.85 -9.04 8.87
N PRO A 238 8.77 -8.40 9.61
CA PRO A 238 9.57 -9.06 10.65
C PRO A 238 8.68 -9.50 11.82
N ASN A 239 8.17 -10.73 11.73
CA ASN A 239 7.30 -11.34 12.73
C ASN A 239 7.88 -12.70 13.15
N GLU A 240 8.29 -12.82 14.41
CA GLU A 240 8.92 -14.04 14.93
C GLU A 240 8.01 -15.26 14.83
N ASN A 241 6.72 -15.09 15.15
CA ASN A 241 5.75 -16.19 15.07
C ASN A 241 5.61 -16.71 13.63
N TRP A 242 5.58 -15.84 12.62
CA TRP A 242 5.60 -16.23 11.21
C TRP A 242 6.93 -16.85 10.81
N PHE A 243 8.05 -16.26 11.22
CA PHE A 243 9.39 -16.78 10.94
C PHE A 243 9.64 -18.16 11.54
N LEU A 244 8.94 -18.55 12.60
CA LEU A 244 9.06 -19.87 13.26
C LEU A 244 8.06 -20.91 12.74
N LYS A 245 6.87 -20.50 12.30
CA LYS A 245 5.77 -21.43 11.97
C LYS A 245 5.41 -21.48 10.49
N SER A 246 5.91 -20.56 9.66
CA SER A 246 5.66 -20.57 8.23
C SER A 246 6.16 -21.87 7.60
N LYS A 247 5.29 -22.58 6.90
CA LYS A 247 5.68 -23.76 6.11
C LYS A 247 6.56 -23.39 4.91
N TYR A 248 6.45 -22.16 4.41
CA TYR A 248 7.26 -21.64 3.30
C TYR A 248 8.62 -21.10 3.76
N LEU A 249 8.90 -21.14 5.06
CA LEU A 249 10.23 -20.83 5.61
C LEU A 249 10.93 -22.07 6.19
N HIS A 250 10.28 -23.25 6.20
CA HIS A 250 10.79 -24.48 6.82
C HIS A 250 10.47 -25.76 6.03
N CYS A 251 10.73 -25.77 4.73
CA CYS A 251 10.53 -26.98 3.92
C CYS A 251 11.60 -28.07 4.13
N ASP A 252 12.77 -27.72 4.69
CA ASP A 252 13.83 -28.69 5.00
C ASP A 252 13.57 -29.50 6.27
N ASN A 253 12.73 -28.98 7.18
CA ASN A 253 12.47 -29.57 8.49
C ASN A 253 11.05 -30.14 8.55
N TYR A 254 10.87 -31.36 8.05
CA TYR A 254 9.63 -32.13 8.26
C TYR A 254 9.55 -32.81 9.63
N SER A 255 10.57 -32.64 10.48
CA SER A 255 10.64 -33.25 11.80
C SER A 255 10.08 -32.30 12.85
N HIS A 256 8.91 -32.65 13.41
CA HIS A 256 8.27 -32.07 14.60
C HIS A 256 8.73 -30.66 14.97
N LEU A 257 7.98 -29.64 14.52
CA LEU A 257 7.99 -28.34 15.20
C LEU A 257 7.88 -28.62 16.71
N PRO A 258 8.83 -28.15 17.54
CA PRO A 258 8.65 -28.19 18.97
C PRO A 258 7.29 -27.57 19.28
N GLN A 259 6.62 -28.06 20.31
CA GLN A 259 5.43 -27.41 20.85
C GLN A 259 5.88 -26.03 21.38
N VAL A 260 6.02 -25.06 20.46
CA VAL A 260 6.37 -23.69 20.79
C VAL A 260 5.12 -23.18 21.48
N ALA A 261 5.19 -23.12 22.82
CA ALA A 261 4.25 -22.42 23.67
C ALA A 261 3.78 -21.15 22.95
N GLN A 262 2.48 -20.88 22.99
CA GLN A 262 1.87 -19.75 22.31
C GLN A 262 2.71 -18.48 22.55
N LEU A 263 3.59 -18.16 21.60
CA LEU A 263 4.15 -16.83 21.47
C LEU A 263 2.98 -15.97 21.02
N GLU A 264 2.21 -15.53 22.01
CA GLU A 264 1.24 -14.47 21.84
C GLU A 264 2.01 -13.28 21.30
N THR A 265 1.79 -12.99 20.03
CA THR A 265 2.25 -11.73 19.46
C THR A 265 1.54 -10.63 20.22
N ASN A 266 2.23 -10.03 21.19
CA ASN A 266 1.80 -8.87 21.99
C ASN A 266 1.57 -7.60 21.14
N ALA A 267 1.34 -7.73 19.83
CA ALA A 267 0.90 -6.63 18.98
C ALA A 267 -0.55 -6.32 19.33
N THR A 268 -0.76 -5.35 20.21
CA THR A 268 -2.08 -4.84 20.54
C THR A 268 -2.70 -4.18 19.33
N GLU A 269 -3.97 -4.48 19.04
CA GLU A 269 -4.71 -3.79 17.98
C GLU A 269 -4.66 -2.27 18.23
N PRO A 270 -4.29 -1.44 17.24
CA PRO A 270 -4.21 0.00 17.42
C PRO A 270 -5.57 0.59 17.88
N LEU A 271 -5.56 1.29 19.01
CA LEU A 271 -6.73 2.01 19.52
C LEU A 271 -7.12 3.11 18.53
N GLU A 272 -8.32 3.02 17.97
CA GLU A 272 -8.80 3.97 16.98
C GLU A 272 -9.74 4.98 17.63
N ASN A 273 -9.18 6.09 18.14
CA ASN A 273 -10.02 7.22 18.54
C ASN A 273 -10.59 7.92 17.29
N ARG A 274 -11.92 8.11 17.28
CA ARG A 274 -12.69 8.68 16.18
C ARG A 274 -13.36 9.95 16.66
N ASP A 275 -13.04 11.05 16.01
CA ASP A 275 -13.76 12.31 16.18
C ASP A 275 -15.23 12.10 15.82
N GLU A 276 -16.12 12.78 16.53
CA GLU A 276 -17.49 12.88 16.11
C GLU A 276 -17.62 13.64 14.78
N ILE A 277 -18.60 13.28 13.97
CA ILE A 277 -18.93 13.98 12.72
C ILE A 277 -20.41 14.34 12.68
N LEU A 278 -20.74 15.36 11.89
CA LEU A 278 -22.11 15.85 11.73
C LEU A 278 -22.85 15.13 10.62
N PHE A 279 -24.07 14.70 10.92
CA PHE A 279 -25.01 14.14 9.95
C PHE A 279 -26.39 14.78 10.08
N ALA A 280 -27.08 14.85 8.94
CA ALA A 280 -28.45 15.32 8.79
C ALA A 280 -29.42 14.18 9.12
N GLU A 281 -30.18 14.33 10.20
CA GLU A 281 -31.25 13.41 10.54
C GLU A 281 -32.43 13.64 9.60
N LYS A 282 -32.88 12.56 8.94
CA LYS A 282 -34.02 12.61 8.01
C LYS A 282 -35.29 11.95 8.57
N ASN A 283 -35.14 10.93 9.41
CA ASN A 283 -36.24 10.03 9.75
C ASN A 283 -36.78 10.21 11.18
N ASN A 284 -36.30 11.20 11.95
CA ASN A 284 -36.72 11.52 13.34
C ASN A 284 -36.81 10.30 14.28
N ASN A 285 -36.16 9.20 13.93
CA ASN A 285 -36.30 7.90 14.59
C ASN A 285 -35.13 7.60 15.54
N ASN A 286 -34.21 8.57 15.73
CA ASN A 286 -32.96 8.41 16.48
C ASN A 286 -32.09 7.22 16.01
N LYS A 287 -32.40 6.61 14.86
CA LYS A 287 -31.70 5.46 14.30
C LYS A 287 -31.01 5.89 13.02
N ARG A 288 -29.69 5.95 13.09
CA ARG A 288 -28.83 6.28 11.97
C ARG A 288 -28.97 5.25 10.87
N GLU A 289 -29.21 5.72 9.65
CA GLU A 289 -29.09 4.93 8.43
C GLU A 289 -27.74 5.26 7.77
N GLU A 290 -27.02 4.27 7.21
CA GLU A 290 -25.72 4.51 6.55
C GLU A 290 -25.80 5.49 5.37
N ASN A 291 -27.01 5.87 4.98
CA ASN A 291 -27.37 6.74 3.86
C ASN A 291 -27.76 8.16 4.29
N GLU A 292 -27.68 8.50 5.58
CA GLU A 292 -27.94 9.87 6.02
C GLU A 292 -26.87 10.84 5.51
N PRO A 293 -27.24 12.05 5.05
CA PRO A 293 -26.27 13.00 4.54
C PRO A 293 -25.32 13.46 5.65
N ILE A 294 -24.03 13.46 5.39
CA ILE A 294 -23.06 14.06 6.30
C ILE A 294 -22.67 15.45 5.83
N VAL A 295 -22.32 16.30 6.77
CA VAL A 295 -21.78 17.63 6.48
C VAL A 295 -20.31 17.50 6.13
N VAL A 296 -19.94 17.92 4.91
CA VAL A 296 -18.57 17.88 4.42
C VAL A 296 -18.13 19.23 3.85
N MET A 297 -16.82 19.38 3.76
CA MET A 297 -16.15 20.49 3.09
C MET A 297 -15.05 19.94 2.18
N ALA A 298 -14.77 20.63 1.07
CA ALA A 298 -13.65 20.28 0.20
C ALA A 298 -12.33 20.33 0.99
N ALA A 299 -11.42 19.40 0.75
CA ALA A 299 -10.17 19.27 1.53
C ALA A 299 -9.31 20.53 1.47
N ASP A 300 -9.21 21.18 0.31
CA ASP A 300 -8.42 22.40 0.13
C ASP A 300 -9.08 23.60 0.85
N SER A 301 -10.40 23.67 0.86
CA SER A 301 -11.14 24.66 1.65
C SER A 301 -10.97 24.44 3.14
N TYR A 302 -11.02 23.18 3.60
CA TYR A 302 -10.77 22.83 4.99
C TYR A 302 -9.40 23.33 5.45
N GLN A 303 -8.34 23.09 4.66
CA GLN A 303 -7.00 23.56 5.00
C GLN A 303 -6.91 25.08 5.06
N ARG A 304 -7.54 25.77 4.10
CA ARG A 304 -7.57 27.23 4.05
C ARG A 304 -8.32 27.86 5.21
N ILE A 305 -9.50 27.33 5.55
CA ILE A 305 -10.41 27.90 6.56
C ILE A 305 -9.89 27.62 7.97
N PHE A 306 -9.48 26.38 8.25
CA PHE A 306 -9.05 25.97 9.60
C PHE A 306 -7.54 26.08 9.82
N ASN A 307 -6.77 26.45 8.80
CA ASN A 307 -5.31 26.56 8.83
C ASN A 307 -4.63 25.33 9.46
N THR A 308 -5.11 24.14 9.11
CA THR A 308 -4.64 22.87 9.67
C THR A 308 -4.61 21.76 8.63
N LYS A 309 -3.90 20.66 8.95
CA LYS A 309 -3.83 19.50 8.06
C LYS A 309 -5.17 18.78 8.00
N VAL A 310 -5.47 18.22 6.83
CA VAL A 310 -6.70 17.46 6.64
C VAL A 310 -6.73 16.20 7.52
N PRO A 311 -7.78 15.98 8.30
CA PRO A 311 -7.96 14.79 9.13
C PRO A 311 -8.38 13.60 8.25
N LEU A 312 -7.41 12.83 7.75
CA LEU A 312 -7.67 11.69 6.86
C LEU A 312 -8.65 10.65 7.41
N LYS A 313 -8.79 10.51 8.74
CA LYS A 313 -9.79 9.63 9.37
C LYS A 313 -11.25 10.03 9.07
N ARG A 314 -11.48 11.30 8.71
CA ARG A 314 -12.79 11.86 8.34
C ARG A 314 -12.94 12.13 6.85
N MET A 315 -11.91 11.86 6.06
CA MET A 315 -11.96 12.03 4.60
C MET A 315 -12.92 11.00 3.97
N LEU A 316 -13.67 11.42 2.96
CA LEU A 316 -14.45 10.50 2.14
C LEU A 316 -13.53 9.50 1.45
N ARG A 317 -13.90 8.22 1.44
CA ARG A 317 -13.14 7.19 0.71
C ARG A 317 -13.21 7.30 -0.81
N ARG A 318 -14.08 8.18 -1.31
CA ARG A 318 -14.33 8.41 -2.74
C ARG A 318 -14.43 9.91 -2.98
N GLN A 319 -13.73 10.35 -4.01
CA GLN A 319 -13.80 11.72 -4.50
C GLN A 319 -15.13 11.96 -5.22
N ILE A 320 -15.54 13.22 -5.29
CA ILE A 320 -16.66 13.67 -6.13
C ILE A 320 -16.04 14.58 -7.20
N ASN A 321 -16.17 14.21 -8.48
CA ASN A 321 -15.54 14.95 -9.59
C ASN A 321 -14.03 15.19 -9.40
N HIS A 322 -13.30 14.20 -8.87
CA HIS A 322 -11.87 14.27 -8.50
C HIS A 322 -11.54 15.21 -7.33
N THR A 323 -12.54 15.79 -6.67
CA THR A 323 -12.37 16.61 -5.47
C THR A 323 -12.46 15.75 -4.21
N GLU A 324 -11.54 16.02 -3.27
CA GLU A 324 -11.45 15.37 -1.97
C GLU A 324 -12.34 16.12 -0.96
N TYR A 325 -13.07 15.38 -0.12
CA TYR A 325 -13.97 15.97 0.87
C TYR A 325 -13.73 15.38 2.26
N VAL A 326 -13.98 16.19 3.27
CA VAL A 326 -13.73 15.89 4.68
C VAL A 326 -15.00 16.13 5.47
N ALA A 327 -15.41 15.14 6.26
CA ALA A 327 -16.55 15.27 7.16
C ALA A 327 -16.22 16.25 8.30
N LEU A 328 -17.09 17.21 8.57
CA LEU A 328 -16.90 18.18 9.65
C LEU A 328 -17.32 17.61 11.01
N ASN A 329 -16.58 17.95 12.06
CA ASN A 329 -16.99 17.70 13.43
C ASN A 329 -17.80 18.86 14.02
N ASN A 330 -18.27 18.66 15.25
CA ASN A 330 -19.10 19.63 15.94
C ASN A 330 -18.39 20.98 16.17
N LYS A 331 -17.13 20.94 16.61
CA LYS A 331 -16.32 22.13 16.90
C LYS A 331 -16.09 22.96 15.63
N GLU A 332 -15.75 22.31 14.53
CA GLU A 332 -15.49 22.94 13.24
C GLU A 332 -16.74 23.63 12.69
N PHE A 333 -17.89 22.95 12.75
CA PHE A 333 -19.15 23.54 12.31
C PHE A 333 -19.61 24.69 13.22
N LYS A 334 -19.42 24.57 14.54
CA LYS A 334 -19.69 25.66 15.48
C LYS A 334 -18.90 26.92 15.12
N ASN A 335 -17.60 26.76 14.82
CA ASN A 335 -16.74 27.89 14.42
C ASN A 335 -17.21 28.52 13.10
N ILE A 336 -17.67 27.72 12.13
CA ILE A 336 -18.27 28.26 10.90
C ILE A 336 -19.52 29.10 11.23
N VAL A 337 -20.45 28.55 12.01
CA VAL A 337 -21.72 29.23 12.31
C VAL A 337 -21.50 30.50 13.13
N ALA A 338 -20.57 30.49 14.09
CA ALA A 338 -20.33 31.61 14.99
C ALA A 338 -19.43 32.69 14.38
N ASP A 339 -18.34 32.28 13.72
CA ASP A 339 -17.25 33.21 13.38
C ASP A 339 -17.24 33.54 11.88
N ASN A 340 -17.83 32.70 11.01
CA ASN A 340 -17.76 32.83 9.55
C ASN A 340 -19.08 32.40 8.86
N PRO A 341 -20.25 32.96 9.24
CA PRO A 341 -21.56 32.50 8.76
C PRO A 341 -21.75 32.66 7.24
N GLU A 342 -21.00 33.54 6.59
CA GLU A 342 -20.98 33.70 5.13
C GLU A 342 -20.54 32.42 4.40
N LEU A 343 -19.77 31.55 5.06
CA LEU A 343 -19.32 30.28 4.50
C LEU A 343 -20.45 29.26 4.30
N LEU A 344 -21.60 29.45 4.96
CA LEU A 344 -22.75 28.55 4.85
C LEU A 344 -23.35 28.51 3.44
N ASN A 345 -23.19 29.58 2.67
CA ASN A 345 -23.73 29.70 1.30
C ASN A 345 -22.66 30.12 0.27
N SER A 346 -21.39 30.23 0.65
CA SER A 346 -20.35 30.61 -0.28
C SER A 346 -19.99 29.46 -1.20
N ALA A 347 -19.54 29.82 -2.40
CA ALA A 347 -19.00 28.90 -3.38
C ALA A 347 -17.47 29.01 -3.41
N THR A 348 -16.81 27.89 -3.65
CA THR A 348 -15.39 27.81 -3.99
C THR A 348 -15.17 28.41 -5.38
N LYS A 349 -13.90 28.53 -5.78
CA LYS A 349 -13.51 29.06 -7.11
C LYS A 349 -14.05 28.25 -8.29
N ASP A 350 -14.37 26.98 -8.09
CA ASP A 350 -14.94 26.12 -9.12
C ASP A 350 -16.48 26.16 -9.16
N GLY A 351 -17.11 26.98 -8.31
CA GLY A 351 -18.56 27.14 -8.23
C GLY A 351 -19.27 26.14 -7.32
N SER A 352 -18.56 25.18 -6.71
CA SER A 352 -19.14 24.26 -5.70
C SER A 352 -19.32 24.93 -4.33
N ASN A 353 -20.33 24.57 -3.56
CA ASN A 353 -20.53 25.12 -2.22
C ASN A 353 -19.38 24.73 -1.27
N GLU A 354 -18.92 25.66 -0.43
CA GLU A 354 -17.91 25.38 0.61
C GLU A 354 -18.39 24.31 1.59
N LEU A 355 -19.66 24.38 1.97
CA LEU A 355 -20.34 23.41 2.84
C LEU A 355 -21.33 22.59 2.01
N CYS A 356 -21.18 21.27 2.05
CA CYS A 356 -21.98 20.33 1.28
C CYS A 356 -22.55 19.22 2.16
N PHE A 357 -23.64 18.61 1.67
CA PHE A 357 -24.23 17.41 2.27
C PHE A 357 -24.02 16.25 1.33
N VAL A 358 -23.43 15.15 1.81
CA VAL A 358 -23.05 14.03 0.94
C VAL A 358 -23.61 12.71 1.47
N ILE A 359 -24.15 11.90 0.54
CA ILE A 359 -24.57 10.52 0.80
C ILE A 359 -23.80 9.53 -0.10
N PRO A 360 -23.63 8.28 0.34
CA PRO A 360 -23.26 7.20 -0.55
C PRO A 360 -24.47 6.80 -1.42
N VAL A 361 -24.25 6.57 -2.71
CA VAL A 361 -25.25 5.98 -3.61
C VAL A 361 -24.67 4.78 -4.33
N ILE A 362 -25.51 3.78 -4.62
CA ILE A 362 -25.13 2.62 -5.42
C ILE A 362 -25.58 2.87 -6.86
N LYS A 363 -24.64 2.81 -7.80
CA LYS A 363 -24.93 2.94 -9.23
C LYS A 363 -24.45 1.71 -9.99
N LYS A 364 -25.20 1.34 -11.03
CA LYS A 364 -24.80 0.28 -11.97
C LYS A 364 -23.84 0.87 -13.00
N VAL A 365 -22.60 0.38 -13.01
CA VAL A 365 -21.54 0.80 -13.94
C VAL A 365 -21.10 -0.43 -14.70
N ARG A 366 -21.28 -0.45 -16.03
CA ARG A 366 -20.78 -1.51 -16.93
C ARG A 366 -21.04 -2.94 -16.42
N GLY A 367 -22.25 -3.18 -15.90
CA GLY A 367 -22.68 -4.50 -15.43
C GLY A 367 -22.39 -4.85 -13.96
N TYR A 368 -21.67 -4.00 -13.22
CA TYR A 368 -21.43 -4.18 -11.78
C TYR A 368 -21.96 -2.99 -10.95
N TYR A 369 -22.09 -3.19 -9.63
CA TYR A 369 -22.52 -2.13 -8.71
C TYR A 369 -21.31 -1.42 -8.09
N ALA A 370 -21.23 -0.11 -8.29
CA ALA A 370 -20.25 0.77 -7.69
C ALA A 370 -20.91 1.65 -6.63
N THR A 371 -20.20 1.94 -5.55
CA THR A 371 -20.60 3.02 -4.63
C THR A 371 -20.01 4.33 -5.16
N GLU A 372 -20.80 5.38 -5.25
CA GLU A 372 -20.39 6.75 -5.55
C GLU A 372 -20.81 7.67 -4.40
N MET A 373 -20.22 8.86 -4.34
CA MET A 373 -20.64 9.91 -3.40
C MET A 373 -21.44 10.95 -4.17
N GLN A 374 -22.58 11.35 -3.62
CA GLN A 374 -23.48 12.31 -4.24
C GLN A 374 -23.73 13.48 -3.30
N ILE A 375 -23.54 14.69 -3.81
CA ILE A 375 -23.94 15.92 -3.13
C ILE A 375 -25.46 16.04 -3.20
N ILE A 376 -26.09 16.33 -2.06
CA ILE A 376 -27.53 16.58 -1.95
C ILE A 376 -27.77 18.09 -1.97
N PRO A 377 -28.47 18.63 -2.98
CA PRO A 377 -28.80 20.04 -3.05
C PRO A 377 -29.94 20.35 -2.07
N LEU A 378 -29.61 20.77 -0.86
CA LEU A 378 -30.60 21.14 0.16
C LEU A 378 -31.08 22.60 0.04
N GLY A 379 -30.58 23.36 -0.93
CA GLY A 379 -30.91 24.76 -1.13
C GLY A 379 -30.03 25.70 -0.30
N LYS A 380 -30.30 27.00 -0.40
CA LYS A 380 -29.57 28.03 0.36
C LYS A 380 -29.99 28.01 1.82
N ILE A 381 -29.02 28.02 2.72
CA ILE A 381 -29.22 28.10 4.16
C ILE A 381 -29.71 29.51 4.50
N LYS A 382 -30.89 29.62 5.11
CA LYS A 382 -31.46 30.87 5.61
C LYS A 382 -30.86 31.22 6.97
N GLU A 383 -30.86 30.27 7.89
CA GLU A 383 -30.34 30.43 9.25
C GLU A 383 -30.01 29.07 9.88
N VAL A 384 -29.14 29.10 10.90
CA VAL A 384 -28.79 27.92 11.70
C VAL A 384 -29.13 28.22 13.16
N VAL A 385 -30.16 27.55 13.68
CA VAL A 385 -30.59 27.68 15.06
C VAL A 385 -29.84 26.65 15.90
N THR A 386 -29.15 27.11 16.94
CA THR A 386 -28.44 26.23 17.88
C THR A 386 -29.28 26.03 19.13
N SER A 387 -29.51 24.78 19.52
CA SER A 387 -30.18 24.41 20.77
C SER A 387 -29.23 23.58 21.64
N SER A 388 -29.16 23.88 22.93
CA SER A 388 -28.40 23.10 23.91
C SER A 388 -29.33 22.08 24.58
N THR A 389 -29.05 20.79 24.42
CA THR A 389 -29.72 19.75 25.22
C THR A 389 -29.04 19.61 26.58
N GLN A 390 -29.76 19.05 27.58
CA GLN A 390 -29.27 18.81 28.95
C GLN A 390 -27.95 18.00 29.05
N LYS A 391 -27.45 17.43 27.95
CA LYS A 391 -26.19 16.66 27.87
C LYS A 391 -25.01 17.43 27.25
N ASN A 392 -25.06 18.76 27.14
CA ASN A 392 -23.99 19.60 26.58
C ASN A 392 -23.58 19.28 25.12
N GLN A 393 -24.39 18.52 24.37
CA GLN A 393 -24.21 18.37 22.93
C GLN A 393 -25.10 19.39 22.20
N PRO A 394 -24.52 20.30 21.40
CA PRO A 394 -25.31 21.26 20.63
C PRO A 394 -26.03 20.52 19.50
N ASN A 395 -27.33 20.79 19.38
CA ASN A 395 -28.15 20.35 18.27
C ASN A 395 -28.39 21.56 17.35
N TYR A 396 -28.10 21.40 16.07
CA TYR A 396 -28.33 22.45 15.08
C TYR A 396 -29.60 22.14 14.29
N THR A 397 -30.43 23.14 14.07
CA THR A 397 -31.51 23.10 13.09
C THR A 397 -31.18 24.07 11.97
N ILE A 398 -30.99 23.53 10.76
CA ILE A 398 -30.71 24.31 9.57
C ILE A 398 -32.02 24.60 8.87
N HIS A 399 -32.37 25.87 8.75
CA HIS A 399 -33.50 26.32 7.96
C HIS A 399 -33.03 26.73 6.58
N PHE A 400 -33.69 26.24 5.53
CA PHE A 400 -33.40 26.59 4.15
C PHE A 400 -34.42 27.61 3.64
N GLN A 401 -34.08 28.34 2.58
CA GLN A 401 -34.98 29.34 2.00
C GLN A 401 -36.25 28.72 1.40
N THR A 402 -36.13 27.57 0.75
CA THR A 402 -37.23 26.93 0.00
C THR A 402 -37.53 25.51 0.47
N ASN A 403 -36.61 24.88 1.21
CA ASN A 403 -36.69 23.47 1.55
C ASN A 403 -36.98 23.27 3.05
N ALA A 404 -37.47 22.09 3.41
CA ALA A 404 -37.73 21.73 4.80
C ALA A 404 -36.45 21.83 5.66
N SER A 405 -36.62 22.25 6.92
CA SER A 405 -35.52 22.32 7.88
C SER A 405 -34.97 20.94 8.20
N ILE A 406 -33.68 20.87 8.55
CA ILE A 406 -32.98 19.63 8.89
C ILE A 406 -32.31 19.78 10.25
N HIS A 407 -32.36 18.71 11.04
CA HIS A 407 -31.63 18.62 12.29
C HIS A 407 -30.27 17.95 12.09
N LEU A 408 -29.21 18.55 12.62
CA LEU A 408 -27.89 17.94 12.68
C LEU A 408 -27.66 17.24 14.01
N LYS A 409 -27.07 16.05 13.92
CA LYS A 409 -26.61 15.26 15.05
C LYS A 409 -25.14 14.90 14.88
N THR A 410 -24.50 14.54 15.98
CA THR A 410 -23.11 14.09 15.98
C THR A 410 -23.02 12.59 16.22
N THR A 411 -22.03 11.94 15.61
CA THR A 411 -21.72 10.54 15.88
C THR A 411 -20.23 10.28 15.76
N ASN A 412 -19.67 9.52 16.70
CA ASN A 412 -18.32 8.98 16.64
C ASN A 412 -18.29 7.51 16.17
N GLN A 413 -19.45 6.97 15.75
CA GLN A 413 -19.54 5.61 15.27
C GLN A 413 -18.83 5.42 13.93
N PHE A 414 -18.49 4.17 13.64
CA PHE A 414 -17.90 3.78 12.37
C PHE A 414 -18.80 4.15 11.18
N ILE A 415 -18.19 4.71 10.13
CA ILE A 415 -18.86 5.00 8.86
C ILE A 415 -18.07 4.36 7.73
N ARG A 416 -18.70 3.46 6.99
CA ARG A 416 -18.03 2.61 5.99
C ARG A 416 -17.30 3.37 4.89
N TRP A 417 -17.80 4.55 4.55
CA TRP A 417 -17.31 5.36 3.44
C TRP A 417 -16.47 6.56 3.89
N LEU A 418 -16.08 6.60 5.17
CA LEU A 418 -15.11 7.55 5.73
C LEU A 418 -13.81 6.86 6.14
N GLY A 419 -12.74 7.64 6.15
CA GLY A 419 -11.46 7.31 6.76
C GLY A 419 -10.49 6.61 5.83
N LEU A 420 -9.33 7.26 5.66
CA LEU A 420 -8.14 6.79 4.96
C LEU A 420 -6.94 6.68 5.91
#